data_AF-A0A7X0LQ61-F1
#
_entry.id   AF-A0A7X0LQ61-F1
#
_cell.length_a   1.000
_cell.length_b   1.000
_cell.length_c   1.000
_cell.angle_alpha   90.00
_cell.angle_beta   90.00
_cell.angle_gamma   90.00
#
_symmetry.space_group_name_H-M   'P 1'
#
loop_
_entity.id
_entity.type
_entity.pdbx_description
1 polymer ?
#
loop_
_entity_poly.entity_id
_entity_poly.type
_entity_poly.pdbx_seq_one_letter_code
_entity_poly.pdbx_strand_id
1 'polypeptide(L)'
;MSQSDSSTTVTPVAAAASTAEGAARPEGTWTERFRLEDKVFESTLHLTPGGRAFILAGPAPGGGGAGTWTATAEGGFSYRIAERLVAEDGTFIGWVDIDHHADLRGDTFTSRGISTVYDADDKVTASVPVEAEATRNPSPSANP
;
A
#
# COMPACT_ATOMS: atom_id res chain seq x y z
N MET A 1 11.21 -71.83 -11.11
CA MET A 1 10.75 -70.90 -12.18
C MET A 1 10.34 -69.61 -11.51
N SER A 2 11.05 -68.55 -11.88
CA SER A 2 10.92 -67.17 -11.40
C SER A 2 9.53 -66.59 -11.64
N GLN A 3 9.11 -65.65 -10.78
CA GLN A 3 9.07 -64.23 -11.15
C GLN A 3 8.91 -63.36 -9.91
N SER A 4 9.85 -62.42 -9.78
CA SER A 4 9.85 -61.32 -8.82
C SER A 4 9.00 -60.21 -9.40
N ASP A 5 8.10 -59.63 -8.61
CA ASP A 5 7.55 -58.31 -8.90
C ASP A 5 8.01 -57.34 -7.80
N SER A 6 8.94 -56.49 -8.19
CA SER A 6 9.47 -55.37 -7.42
C SER A 6 8.44 -54.23 -7.45
N SER A 7 7.75 -53.98 -6.35
CA SER A 7 7.00 -52.73 -6.18
C SER A 7 7.90 -51.68 -5.53
N THR A 8 8.32 -50.74 -6.37
CA THR A 8 9.11 -49.55 -6.04
C THR A 8 8.39 -48.68 -5.01
N THR A 9 9.00 -48.49 -3.84
CA THR A 9 8.65 -47.43 -2.89
C THR A 9 8.95 -46.06 -3.52
N VAL A 10 7.92 -45.26 -3.76
CA VAL A 10 8.08 -43.84 -4.10
C VAL A 10 8.35 -43.08 -2.81
N THR A 11 9.58 -42.65 -2.62
CA THR A 11 9.96 -41.70 -1.58
C THR A 11 9.29 -40.35 -1.89
N PRO A 12 8.48 -39.77 -0.98
CA PRO A 12 8.06 -38.39 -1.16
C PRO A 12 9.31 -37.50 -1.03
N VAL A 13 9.62 -36.75 -2.09
CA VAL A 13 10.53 -35.61 -2.00
C VAL A 13 9.89 -34.63 -1.03
N ALA A 14 10.43 -34.55 0.18
CA ALA A 14 10.14 -33.48 1.11
C ALA A 14 10.46 -32.17 0.38
N ALA A 15 9.41 -31.44 -0.01
CA ALA A 15 9.54 -30.07 -0.46
C ALA A 15 10.29 -29.34 0.65
N ALA A 16 11.49 -28.87 0.32
CA ALA A 16 12.25 -28.00 1.19
C ALA A 16 11.32 -26.84 1.54
N ALA A 17 10.96 -26.74 2.82
CA ALA A 17 10.37 -25.53 3.36
C ALA A 17 11.40 -24.44 3.13
N SER A 18 11.20 -23.65 2.07
CA SER A 18 11.85 -22.36 1.93
C SER A 18 11.57 -21.63 3.23
N THR A 19 12.62 -21.41 4.00
CA THR A 19 12.62 -20.55 5.17
C THR A 19 11.87 -19.29 4.78
N ALA A 20 10.70 -19.06 5.37
CA ALA A 20 9.95 -17.83 5.17
C ALA A 20 10.82 -16.69 5.70
N GLU A 21 11.62 -16.12 4.80
CA GLU A 21 12.20 -14.80 4.92
C GLU A 21 11.06 -13.91 5.43
N GLY A 22 11.19 -13.43 6.67
CA GLY A 22 10.06 -12.92 7.44
C GLY A 22 9.21 -11.99 6.57
N ALA A 23 7.94 -12.36 6.37
CA ALA A 23 7.08 -11.72 5.39
C ALA A 23 7.25 -10.19 5.46
N ALA A 24 7.61 -9.59 4.32
CA ALA A 24 7.84 -8.15 4.23
C ALA A 24 6.64 -7.41 4.83
N ARG A 25 6.94 -6.42 5.66
CA ARG A 25 5.97 -5.72 6.51
C ARG A 25 5.71 -4.31 5.96
N PRO A 26 4.45 -3.94 5.67
CA PRO A 26 4.16 -2.63 5.09
C PRO A 26 4.33 -1.47 6.08
N GLU A 27 4.45 -1.75 7.37
CA GLU A 27 4.66 -0.75 8.42
C GLU A 27 5.87 0.13 8.12
N GLY A 28 5.73 1.44 8.28
CA GLY A 28 6.80 2.42 8.06
C GLY A 28 6.31 3.67 7.34
N THR A 29 7.26 4.55 7.01
CA THR A 29 7.00 5.75 6.21
C THR A 29 7.48 5.53 4.79
N TRP A 30 6.70 6.00 3.82
CA TRP A 30 6.88 5.76 2.40
C TRP A 30 6.73 7.07 1.64
N THR A 31 7.55 7.28 0.62
CA THR A 31 7.31 8.30 -0.41
C THR A 31 6.59 7.63 -1.56
N GLU A 32 5.34 8.01 -1.79
CA GLU A 32 4.49 7.54 -2.89
C GLU A 32 4.57 8.51 -4.07
N ARG A 33 4.59 7.95 -5.28
CA ARG A 33 4.55 8.65 -6.56
C ARG A 33 3.43 8.08 -7.41
N PHE A 34 2.55 8.93 -7.91
CA PHE A 34 1.46 8.52 -8.79
C PHE A 34 1.23 9.54 -9.90
N ARG A 35 0.61 9.10 -10.99
CA ARG A 35 0.27 9.95 -12.12
C ARG A 35 -1.25 10.10 -12.19
N LEU A 36 -1.72 11.34 -12.29
CA LEU A 36 -3.08 11.65 -12.70
C LEU A 36 -2.98 12.53 -13.95
N GLU A 37 -3.62 12.08 -15.02
CA GLU A 37 -3.51 12.73 -16.34
C GLU A 37 -2.03 12.89 -16.74
N ASP A 38 -1.62 14.10 -17.12
CA ASP A 38 -0.25 14.41 -17.53
C ASP A 38 0.65 14.91 -16.37
N LYS A 39 0.17 14.80 -15.11
CA LYS A 39 0.88 15.29 -13.93
C LYS A 39 1.33 14.16 -13.01
N VAL A 40 2.55 14.31 -12.49
CA VAL A 40 3.10 13.42 -11.46
C VAL A 40 2.96 14.12 -10.11
N PHE A 41 2.49 13.36 -9.14
CA PHE A 41 2.26 13.80 -7.77
C PHE A 41 3.09 12.96 -6.82
N GLU A 42 3.42 13.55 -5.66
CA GLU A 42 4.08 12.87 -4.56
C GLU A 42 3.26 13.00 -3.28
N SER A 43 3.27 11.97 -2.46
CA SER A 43 2.73 11.98 -1.10
C SER A 43 3.66 11.23 -0.15
N THR A 44 3.54 11.53 1.15
CA THR A 44 4.19 10.75 2.21
C THR A 44 3.15 9.97 2.98
N LEU A 45 3.20 8.64 2.89
CA LEU A 45 2.32 7.70 3.58
C LEU A 45 3.03 7.12 4.80
N HIS A 46 2.31 6.97 5.92
CA HIS A 46 2.78 6.25 7.10
C HIS A 46 1.80 5.14 7.49
N LEU A 47 2.31 3.91 7.57
CA LEU A 47 1.57 2.72 7.96
C LEU A 47 2.04 2.26 9.34
N THR A 48 1.14 2.25 10.31
CA THR A 48 1.44 1.84 11.69
C THR A 48 1.26 0.34 11.89
N PRO A 49 1.94 -0.30 12.84
CA PRO A 49 1.71 -1.72 13.18
C PRO A 49 0.26 -2.04 13.62
N GLY A 50 -0.48 -1.05 14.10
CA GLY A 50 -1.88 -1.21 14.53
C GLY A 50 -2.92 -1.09 13.42
N GLY A 51 -2.51 -1.12 12.14
CA GLY A 51 -3.45 -1.04 11.01
C GLY A 51 -3.96 0.37 10.70
N ARG A 52 -3.33 1.43 11.24
CA ARG A 52 -3.64 2.83 10.85
C ARG A 52 -2.75 3.29 9.70
N ALA A 53 -3.34 4.03 8.76
CA ALA A 53 -2.66 4.65 7.63
C ALA A 53 -2.85 6.18 7.68
N PHE A 54 -1.78 6.93 7.38
CA PHE A 54 -1.80 8.39 7.40
C PHE A 54 -1.08 8.96 6.19
N ILE A 55 -1.68 9.95 5.53
CA ILE A 55 -0.96 10.84 4.62
C ILE A 55 -0.41 11.98 5.45
N LEU A 56 0.92 12.00 5.63
CA LEU A 56 1.63 13.04 6.39
C LEU A 56 1.86 14.31 5.57
N ALA A 57 1.99 14.15 4.27
CA ALA A 57 2.05 15.24 3.30
C ALA A 57 1.39 14.76 2.01
N GLY A 58 0.27 15.38 1.65
CA GLY A 58 -0.42 15.15 0.39
C GLY A 58 0.19 15.95 -0.76
N PRO A 59 -0.25 15.71 -2.01
CA PRO A 59 0.19 16.45 -3.18
C PRO A 59 -0.22 17.93 -3.17
N ALA A 60 -1.31 18.27 -2.47
CA ALA A 60 -1.76 19.64 -2.28
C ALA A 60 -1.22 20.21 -0.96
N PRO A 61 -0.89 21.51 -0.89
CA PRO A 61 -0.53 22.17 0.37
C PRO A 61 -1.59 21.94 1.45
N GLY A 62 -1.16 21.55 2.66
CA GLY A 62 -2.07 21.24 3.77
C GLY A 62 -2.86 19.92 3.63
N GLY A 63 -2.64 19.20 2.53
CA GLY A 63 -3.17 17.86 2.27
C GLY A 63 -2.67 16.87 3.30
N GLY A 64 -3.62 16.17 3.91
CA GLY A 64 -3.39 15.19 4.95
C GLY A 64 -4.60 14.30 5.09
N GLY A 65 -4.37 13.06 5.45
CA GLY A 65 -5.40 12.03 5.44
C GLY A 65 -5.17 10.98 6.49
N ALA A 66 -6.24 10.28 6.85
CA ALA A 66 -6.19 9.20 7.81
C ALA A 66 -7.14 8.07 7.40
N GLY A 67 -6.80 6.87 7.82
CA GLY A 67 -7.62 5.71 7.60
C GLY A 67 -6.97 4.45 8.13
N THR A 68 -7.15 3.36 7.41
CA THR A 68 -6.70 2.03 7.84
C THR A 68 -6.00 1.30 6.73
N TRP A 69 -5.10 0.40 7.10
CA TRP A 69 -4.57 -0.62 6.21
C TRP A 69 -4.77 -1.99 6.82
N THR A 70 -4.76 -3.02 5.99
CA THR A 70 -4.85 -4.42 6.41
C THR A 70 -3.99 -5.27 5.50
N ALA A 71 -3.19 -6.16 6.10
CA ALA A 71 -2.41 -7.13 5.34
C ALA A 71 -3.35 -8.05 4.53
N THR A 72 -2.98 -8.32 3.30
CA THR A 72 -3.60 -9.37 2.49
C THR A 72 -2.64 -10.55 2.37
N ALA A 73 -3.06 -11.63 1.70
CA ALA A 73 -2.17 -12.77 1.47
C ALA A 73 -0.94 -12.35 0.63
N GLU A 74 0.13 -13.17 0.72
CA GLU A 74 1.29 -13.14 -0.21
C GLU A 74 2.07 -11.81 -0.28
N GLY A 75 2.19 -11.08 0.83
CA GLY A 75 2.94 -9.83 0.86
C GLY A 75 2.19 -8.65 0.25
N GLY A 76 0.88 -8.77 0.04
CA GLY A 76 0.04 -7.63 -0.28
C GLY A 76 -0.52 -6.94 0.96
N PHE A 77 -1.09 -5.76 0.77
CA PHE A 77 -1.94 -5.09 1.74
C PHE A 77 -2.95 -4.19 1.02
N SER A 78 -4.05 -3.86 1.68
CA SER A 78 -4.99 -2.85 1.20
C SER A 78 -5.04 -1.69 2.18
N TYR A 79 -5.28 -0.48 1.67
CA TYR A 79 -5.49 0.70 2.50
C TYR A 79 -6.67 1.51 1.99
N ARG A 80 -7.40 2.08 2.96
CA ARG A 80 -8.45 3.06 2.69
C ARG A 80 -8.20 4.31 3.52
N ILE A 81 -8.12 5.46 2.86
CA ILE A 81 -7.76 6.74 3.48
C ILE A 81 -8.72 7.81 3.01
N ALA A 82 -9.23 8.62 3.95
CA ALA A 82 -9.87 9.88 3.62
C ALA A 82 -8.82 11.00 3.70
N GLU A 83 -8.55 11.65 2.57
CA GLU A 83 -7.68 12.83 2.47
C GLU A 83 -8.51 14.09 2.36
N ARG A 84 -8.24 15.10 3.19
CA ARG A 84 -8.93 16.39 3.03
C ARG A 84 -8.32 17.21 1.90
N LEU A 85 -9.15 17.94 1.19
CA LEU A 85 -8.74 18.97 0.24
C LEU A 85 -9.03 20.34 0.84
N VAL A 86 -8.01 21.19 0.89
CA VAL A 86 -8.10 22.56 1.39
C VAL A 86 -7.56 23.54 0.36
N ALA A 87 -8.17 24.72 0.29
CA ALA A 87 -7.61 25.85 -0.45
C ALA A 87 -6.40 26.45 0.27
N GLU A 88 -5.67 27.34 -0.40
CA GLU A 88 -4.46 27.99 0.16
C GLU A 88 -4.74 28.78 1.45
N ASP A 89 -5.96 29.30 1.61
CA ASP A 89 -6.41 30.01 2.81
C ASP A 89 -6.87 29.09 3.94
N GLY A 90 -6.80 27.76 3.74
CA GLY A 90 -7.22 26.73 4.68
C GLY A 90 -8.71 26.37 4.60
N THR A 91 -9.48 26.97 3.70
CA THR A 91 -10.90 26.63 3.50
C THR A 91 -11.03 25.18 3.06
N PHE A 92 -11.90 24.42 3.71
CA PHE A 92 -12.25 23.07 3.27
C PHE A 92 -13.05 23.12 1.97
N ILE A 93 -12.57 22.42 0.95
CA ILE A 93 -13.18 22.42 -0.40
C ILE A 93 -13.67 21.03 -0.83
N GLY A 94 -13.40 19.99 -0.02
CA GLY A 94 -13.80 18.62 -0.31
C GLY A 94 -12.83 17.60 0.28
N TRP A 95 -12.95 16.35 -0.16
CA TRP A 95 -12.11 15.26 0.30
C TRP A 95 -11.99 14.15 -0.74
N VAL A 96 -10.99 13.29 -0.58
CA VAL A 96 -10.76 12.14 -1.43
C VAL A 96 -10.87 10.87 -0.59
N ASP A 97 -11.70 9.93 -1.03
CA ASP A 97 -11.72 8.56 -0.54
C ASP A 97 -10.80 7.72 -1.41
N ILE A 98 -9.70 7.25 -0.85
CA ILE A 98 -8.65 6.48 -1.53
C ILE A 98 -8.83 5.03 -1.12
N ASP A 99 -9.16 4.13 -2.03
CA ASP A 99 -9.30 2.69 -1.78
C ASP A 99 -8.38 1.89 -2.70
N HIS A 100 -7.26 1.41 -2.13
CA HIS A 100 -6.15 0.85 -2.88
C HIS A 100 -5.73 -0.52 -2.36
N HIS A 101 -5.23 -1.34 -3.28
CA HIS A 101 -4.52 -2.59 -3.01
C HIS A 101 -3.07 -2.47 -3.46
N ALA A 102 -2.15 -3.00 -2.68
CA ALA A 102 -0.72 -2.84 -2.86
C ALA A 102 0.03 -4.18 -2.76
N ASP A 103 1.03 -4.32 -3.62
CA ASP A 103 1.97 -5.42 -3.65
C ASP A 103 3.33 -4.95 -3.08
N LEU A 104 3.76 -5.51 -1.96
CA LEU A 104 5.01 -5.13 -1.30
C LEU A 104 6.18 -6.02 -1.77
N ARG A 105 7.32 -5.38 -2.10
CA ARG A 105 8.56 -6.03 -2.52
C ARG A 105 9.75 -5.37 -1.83
N GLY A 106 10.07 -5.85 -0.63
CA GLY A 106 11.17 -5.30 0.18
C GLY A 106 10.87 -3.88 0.63
N ASP A 107 11.65 -2.92 0.12
CA ASP A 107 11.54 -1.48 0.44
C ASP A 107 10.78 -0.69 -0.63
N THR A 108 10.08 -1.36 -1.54
CA THR A 108 9.14 -0.72 -2.46
C THR A 108 7.80 -1.42 -2.44
N PHE A 109 6.72 -0.69 -2.72
CA PHE A 109 5.44 -1.29 -3.08
C PHE A 109 4.85 -0.61 -4.31
N THR A 110 4.01 -1.33 -5.03
CA THR A 110 3.14 -0.76 -6.07
C THR A 110 1.70 -0.85 -5.60
N SER A 111 0.91 0.22 -5.70
CA SER A 111 -0.50 0.21 -5.35
C SER A 111 -1.39 0.58 -6.53
N ARG A 112 -2.61 0.04 -6.54
CA ARG A 112 -3.64 0.31 -7.55
C ARG A 112 -5.00 0.36 -6.88
N GLY A 113 -5.85 1.27 -7.33
CA GLY A 113 -7.16 1.45 -6.72
C GLY A 113 -8.00 2.53 -7.37
N ILE A 114 -9.08 2.89 -6.69
CA ILE A 114 -9.95 3.99 -7.08
C ILE A 114 -9.84 5.08 -6.03
N SER A 115 -9.62 6.31 -6.50
CA SER A 115 -9.78 7.52 -5.71
C SER A 115 -11.08 8.21 -6.09
N THR A 116 -11.97 8.42 -5.13
CA THR A 116 -13.24 9.14 -5.33
C THR A 116 -13.14 10.52 -4.68
N VAL A 117 -13.35 11.56 -5.48
CA VAL A 117 -13.27 12.95 -5.04
C VAL A 117 -14.68 13.46 -4.74
N TYR A 118 -14.83 14.04 -3.56
CA TYR A 118 -16.05 14.68 -3.07
C TYR A 118 -15.80 16.18 -2.94
N ASP A 119 -16.80 16.99 -3.26
CA ASP A 119 -16.81 18.41 -2.89
C ASP A 119 -17.14 18.61 -1.41
N ALA A 120 -17.23 19.87 -0.97
CA ALA A 120 -17.51 20.22 0.42
C ALA A 120 -18.92 19.85 0.90
N ASP A 121 -19.84 19.52 -0.01
CA ASP A 121 -21.22 19.10 0.26
C ASP A 121 -21.39 17.57 0.16
N ASP A 122 -20.29 16.81 0.22
CA ASP A 122 -20.23 15.35 0.10
C ASP A 122 -20.77 14.81 -1.24
N LYS A 123 -20.75 15.62 -2.30
CA LYS A 123 -21.12 15.16 -3.64
C LYS A 123 -19.89 14.70 -4.40
N VAL A 124 -19.99 13.51 -5.00
CA VAL A 124 -18.95 12.98 -5.89
C VAL A 124 -18.78 13.89 -7.11
N THR A 125 -17.55 14.36 -7.31
CA THR A 125 -17.15 15.17 -8.47
C THR A 125 -16.30 14.38 -9.46
N ALA A 126 -15.57 13.36 -9.00
CA ALA A 126 -14.80 12.45 -9.85
C ALA A 126 -14.57 11.09 -9.18
N SER A 127 -14.34 10.06 -9.99
CA SER A 127 -13.80 8.76 -9.58
C SER A 127 -12.73 8.34 -10.57
N VAL A 128 -11.50 8.14 -10.10
CA VAL A 128 -10.33 7.98 -10.96
C VAL A 128 -9.56 6.72 -10.57
N PRO A 129 -9.25 5.82 -11.52
CA PRO A 129 -8.29 4.75 -11.25
C PRO A 129 -6.89 5.33 -11.10
N VAL A 130 -6.18 4.91 -10.06
CA VAL A 130 -4.84 5.41 -9.74
C VAL A 130 -3.89 4.23 -9.58
N GLU A 131 -2.70 4.38 -10.14
CA GLU A 131 -1.55 3.51 -9.86
C GLU A 131 -0.45 4.35 -9.20
N ALA A 132 0.16 3.81 -8.16
CA ALA A 132 1.25 4.46 -7.43
C ALA A 132 2.43 3.50 -7.23
N GLU A 133 3.62 4.06 -7.16
CA GLU A 133 4.84 3.40 -6.71
C GLU A 133 5.34 4.08 -5.45
N ALA A 134 5.75 3.30 -4.46
CA ALA A 134 6.25 3.82 -3.21
C ALA A 134 7.62 3.26 -2.86
N THR A 135 8.46 4.09 -2.26
CA THR A 135 9.76 3.69 -1.70
C THR A 135 9.78 4.00 -0.23
N ARG A 136 10.29 3.06 0.57
CA ARG A 136 10.41 3.21 2.02
C ARG A 136 11.38 4.35 2.33
N ASN A 137 10.95 5.27 3.19
CA ASN A 137 11.82 6.29 3.72
C ASN A 137 12.75 5.65 4.75
N PRO A 138 14.05 6.01 4.76
CA PRO A 138 14.94 5.53 5.81
C PRO A 138 14.37 5.93 7.17
N SER A 139 14.42 5.02 8.13
CA SER A 139 14.11 5.39 9.52
C SER A 139 15.04 6.54 9.91
N PRO A 140 14.55 7.61 10.56
CA PRO A 140 15.43 8.61 11.10
C PRO A 140 16.43 7.88 12.01
N SER A 141 17.72 8.03 11.72
CA SER A 141 18.79 7.49 12.55
C SER A 141 18.50 7.88 13.99
N ALA A 142 18.40 6.91 14.89
CA ALA A 142 18.43 7.23 16.31
C ALA A 142 19.75 7.97 16.56
N ASN A 143 19.69 9.27 16.86
CA ASN A 143 20.88 10.00 17.26
C ASN A 143 21.49 9.29 18.49
N PRO A 144 22.80 9.04 18.51
CA PRO A 144 23.47 8.40 19.65
C PRO A 144 23.38 9.23 20.92
#